data_AF-U9UY07-F1
#
_entry.id   AF-U9UY07-F1
#
_cell.length_a   1.000
_cell.length_b   1.000
_cell.length_c   1.000
_cell.angle_alpha   90.00
_cell.angle_beta   90.00
_cell.angle_gamma   90.00
#
_symmetry.space_group_name_H-M   'P 1'
#
loop_
_entity.id
_entity.type
_entity.pdbx_description
1 polymer ?
#
loop_
_entity_poly.entity_id
_entity_poly.type
_entity_poly.pdbx_seq_one_letter_code
_entity_poly.pdbx_strand_id
1 'polypeptide(L)'
;MEGVASGNPDIDKFIKDTMYAKDGRFPEWVPYERFTDIKEIGEGGFAKVFSATWIDVALKRLNGSQNMSDKYLNELKIQWKVTKFGGLNFFGLTKDLETKEFMMIIQFAEEGNLRSSLSKNFKNIL
;
A
#
# COMPACT_ATOMS: atom_id res chain seq x y z
N MET A 1 -15.46 2.21 -9.08
CA MET A 1 -15.21 1.58 -7.77
C MET A 1 -14.65 2.66 -6.84
N GLU A 2 -14.31 2.34 -5.59
CA GLU A 2 -13.51 3.25 -4.75
C GLU A 2 -12.08 3.32 -5.35
N GLY A 3 -11.57 4.52 -5.62
CA GLY A 3 -10.42 4.73 -6.51
C GLY A 3 -9.18 5.34 -5.85
N VAL A 4 -8.01 5.10 -6.45
CA VAL A 4 -6.70 5.59 -6.02
C VAL A 4 -6.11 6.54 -7.08
N ALA A 5 -5.27 7.49 -6.68
CA ALA A 5 -4.64 8.50 -7.54
C ALA A 5 -3.12 8.24 -7.72
N SER A 6 -2.53 8.81 -8.77
CA SER A 6 -1.11 8.62 -9.15
C SER A 6 -0.15 9.56 -8.43
N GLY A 7 -0.61 10.74 -7.99
CA GLY A 7 0.20 11.74 -7.29
C GLY A 7 1.10 12.61 -8.18
N ASN A 8 1.26 12.29 -9.47
CA ASN A 8 1.78 13.26 -10.44
C ASN A 8 0.61 14.16 -10.89
N PRO A 9 0.71 15.51 -10.77
CA PRO A 9 -0.41 16.39 -11.04
C PRO A 9 -0.86 16.40 -12.50
N ASP A 10 0.06 16.19 -13.45
CA ASP A 10 -0.25 16.14 -14.88
C ASP A 10 -0.90 14.79 -15.26
N ILE A 11 -0.46 13.69 -14.66
CA ILE A 11 -1.09 12.36 -14.81
C ILE A 11 -2.46 12.31 -14.13
N ASP A 12 -2.58 12.82 -12.90
CA ASP A 12 -3.86 12.90 -12.18
C ASP A 12 -4.85 13.83 -12.89
N LYS A 13 -4.36 14.91 -13.50
CA LYS A 13 -5.18 15.79 -14.36
C LYS A 13 -5.57 15.07 -15.65
N PHE A 14 -4.66 14.35 -16.31
CA PHE A 14 -4.97 13.55 -17.51
C PHE A 14 -6.03 12.46 -17.24
N ILE A 15 -5.91 11.74 -16.11
CA ILE A 15 -6.92 10.76 -15.66
C ILE A 15 -8.27 11.45 -15.41
N LYS A 16 -8.30 12.57 -14.68
CA LYS A 16 -9.54 13.30 -14.39
C LYS A 16 -10.19 13.87 -15.65
N ASP A 17 -9.42 14.54 -16.50
CA ASP A 17 -9.91 15.19 -17.71
C ASP A 17 -10.50 14.17 -18.71
N THR A 18 -9.96 12.95 -18.78
CA THR A 18 -10.51 11.88 -19.62
C THR A 18 -11.83 11.29 -19.08
N MET A 19 -12.08 11.32 -17.77
CA MET A 19 -13.35 10.84 -17.19
C MET A 19 -14.57 11.69 -17.57
N TYR A 20 -14.41 13.01 -17.71
CA TYR A 20 -15.54 13.94 -17.92
C TYR A 20 -15.89 14.17 -19.41
N ALA A 21 -15.12 13.60 -20.35
CA ALA A 21 -15.18 13.90 -21.78
C ALA A 21 -16.35 13.27 -22.58
N LYS A 22 -17.30 12.59 -21.91
CA LYS A 22 -18.49 11.94 -22.50
C LYS A 22 -18.25 10.76 -23.45
N ASP A 23 -17.23 9.94 -23.20
CA ASP A 23 -17.17 8.55 -23.69
C ASP A 23 -17.01 7.56 -22.51
N GLY A 24 -17.31 6.28 -22.73
CA GLY A 24 -17.63 5.30 -21.69
C GLY A 24 -16.46 4.53 -21.07
N ARG A 25 -15.19 4.89 -21.31
CA ARG A 25 -14.01 4.23 -20.71
C ARG A 25 -12.88 5.21 -20.43
N PHE A 26 -12.18 5.02 -19.32
CA PHE A 26 -11.08 5.85 -18.84
C PHE A 26 -10.12 5.00 -17.97
N PRO A 27 -8.83 5.37 -17.88
CA PRO A 27 -7.84 4.65 -17.06
C PRO A 27 -8.01 4.96 -15.56
N GLU A 28 -7.56 4.05 -14.70
CA GLU A 28 -7.42 4.26 -13.25
C GLU A 28 -5.99 3.93 -12.78
N TRP A 29 -5.56 4.52 -11.66
CA TRP A 29 -4.21 4.28 -11.15
C TRP A 29 -4.17 3.05 -10.24
N VAL A 30 -3.31 2.08 -10.59
CA VAL A 30 -3.11 0.84 -9.84
C VAL A 30 -1.68 0.81 -9.26
N PRO A 31 -1.50 0.63 -7.94
CA PRO A 31 -0.19 0.44 -7.32
C PRO A 31 0.55 -0.79 -7.89
N TYR A 32 1.87 -0.69 -8.08
CA TYR A 32 2.66 -1.70 -8.80
C TYR A 32 3.05 -2.90 -7.94
N GLU A 33 3.26 -2.67 -6.65
CA GLU A 33 3.57 -3.68 -5.62
C GLU A 33 2.42 -4.68 -5.43
N ARG A 34 1.24 -4.30 -5.96
CA ARG A 34 0.04 -5.12 -6.01
C ARG A 34 0.15 -6.28 -7.00
N PHE A 35 1.15 -6.29 -7.89
CA PHE A 35 1.31 -7.30 -8.95
C PHE A 35 2.41 -8.34 -8.67
N THR A 36 2.18 -9.58 -9.14
CA THR A 36 3.07 -10.75 -8.94
C THR A 36 3.41 -11.47 -10.26
N ASP A 37 4.17 -12.58 -10.25
CA ASP A 37 4.55 -13.40 -11.43
C ASP A 37 5.24 -12.69 -12.61
N ILE A 38 5.90 -11.55 -12.36
CA ILE A 38 6.34 -10.62 -13.41
C ILE A 38 7.43 -11.22 -14.31
N LYS A 39 7.20 -11.25 -15.64
CA LYS A 39 8.11 -11.83 -16.65
C LYS A 39 8.20 -10.98 -17.91
N GLU A 40 9.41 -10.80 -18.45
CA GLU A 40 9.63 -10.06 -19.71
C GLU A 40 9.21 -10.90 -20.92
N ILE A 41 8.56 -10.26 -21.90
CA ILE A 41 8.06 -10.91 -23.13
C ILE A 41 8.55 -10.23 -24.42
N GLY A 42 9.33 -9.15 -24.33
CA GLY A 42 9.96 -8.49 -25.47
C GLY A 42 10.52 -7.10 -25.16
N GLU A 43 11.44 -6.64 -26.01
CA GLU A 43 12.13 -5.35 -25.91
C GLU A 43 12.14 -4.64 -27.28
N GLY A 44 12.09 -3.31 -27.25
CA GLY A 44 12.31 -2.42 -28.40
C GLY A 44 13.06 -1.16 -27.98
N GLY A 45 13.53 -0.36 -28.95
CA GLY A 45 14.51 0.72 -28.72
C GLY A 45 14.12 1.88 -27.77
N PHE A 46 12.94 1.84 -27.15
CA PHE A 46 12.48 2.79 -26.13
C PHE A 46 11.83 2.13 -24.90
N ALA A 47 11.55 0.82 -24.90
CA ALA A 47 10.77 0.15 -23.84
C ALA A 47 10.92 -1.39 -23.83
N LYS A 48 10.68 -1.98 -22.65
CA LYS A 48 10.48 -3.43 -22.42
C LYS A 48 9.01 -3.72 -22.10
N VAL A 49 8.56 -4.95 -22.37
CA VAL A 49 7.18 -5.40 -22.14
C VAL A 49 7.16 -6.61 -21.20
N PHE A 50 6.24 -6.61 -20.22
CA PHE A 50 6.13 -7.63 -19.18
C PHE A 50 4.68 -8.11 -18.96
N SER A 51 4.50 -9.31 -18.41
CA SER A 51 3.21 -9.90 -17.96
C SER A 51 3.18 -10.12 -16.44
N ALA A 52 2.01 -10.00 -15.75
CA ALA A 52 1.90 -10.09 -14.28
C ALA A 52 0.52 -10.56 -13.71
N THR A 53 0.48 -10.94 -12.41
CA THR A 53 -0.64 -11.45 -11.55
C THR A 53 -0.97 -10.44 -10.39
N TRP A 54 -1.85 -10.72 -9.40
CA TRP A 54 -2.45 -9.78 -8.38
C TRP A 54 -2.91 -10.56 -7.10
N ILE A 55 -3.05 -10.14 -5.81
CA ILE A 55 -2.89 -8.92 -4.94
C ILE A 55 -2.52 -9.37 -3.49
N ASP A 56 -1.79 -8.59 -2.67
CA ASP A 56 -1.55 -8.85 -1.22
C ASP A 56 -1.69 -7.64 -0.23
N VAL A 57 -1.94 -7.91 1.07
CA VAL A 57 -2.11 -6.90 2.18
C VAL A 57 -1.72 -7.44 3.58
N ALA A 58 -1.50 -6.57 4.58
CA ALA A 58 -1.23 -6.94 5.99
C ALA A 58 -2.27 -6.40 7.01
N LEU A 59 -2.51 -7.18 8.08
CA LEU A 59 -3.42 -6.84 9.18
C LEU A 59 -2.69 -6.80 10.53
N LYS A 60 -2.68 -5.64 11.20
CA LYS A 60 -2.11 -5.46 12.56
C LYS A 60 -3.23 -5.34 13.59
N ARG A 61 -3.46 -6.37 14.41
CA ARG A 61 -4.49 -6.37 15.46
C ARG A 61 -4.06 -5.59 16.71
N LEU A 62 -4.99 -4.83 17.28
CA LEU A 62 -4.82 -4.09 18.52
C LEU A 62 -5.40 -4.92 19.68
N ASN A 63 -4.59 -5.81 20.25
CA ASN A 63 -5.02 -6.69 21.35
C ASN A 63 -5.55 -5.86 22.55
N GLY A 64 -6.71 -6.23 23.09
CA GLY A 64 -7.39 -5.54 24.18
C GLY A 64 -8.15 -4.26 23.77
N SER A 65 -8.39 -4.03 22.48
CA SER A 65 -9.05 -2.81 21.96
C SER A 65 -10.58 -2.85 21.95
N GLN A 66 -11.21 -3.90 22.49
CA GLN A 66 -12.66 -3.95 22.71
C GLN A 66 -13.11 -2.77 23.60
N ASN A 67 -12.29 -2.42 24.60
CA ASN A 67 -12.41 -1.24 25.43
C ASN A 67 -11.43 -0.16 24.93
N MET A 68 -11.94 0.78 24.12
CA MET A 68 -11.13 1.84 23.54
C MET A 68 -10.55 2.78 24.62
N SER A 69 -9.31 3.22 24.45
CA SER A 69 -8.59 4.10 25.39
C SER A 69 -7.62 5.01 24.65
N ASP A 70 -7.15 6.06 25.32
CA ASP A 70 -6.20 7.02 24.74
C ASP A 70 -4.91 6.38 24.23
N LYS A 71 -4.50 5.22 24.77
CA LYS A 71 -3.37 4.43 24.28
C LYS A 71 -3.56 4.02 22.81
N TYR A 72 -4.72 3.45 22.47
CA TYR A 72 -5.01 3.03 21.09
C TYR A 72 -5.24 4.23 20.18
N LEU A 73 -5.91 5.28 20.69
CA LEU A 73 -6.07 6.53 19.94
C LEU A 73 -4.71 7.19 19.65
N ASN A 74 -3.74 7.10 20.55
CA ASN A 74 -2.38 7.58 20.35
C ASN A 74 -1.60 6.71 19.34
N GLU A 75 -1.72 5.39 19.41
CA GLU A 75 -1.15 4.47 18.41
C GLU A 75 -1.64 4.78 16.99
N LEU A 76 -2.96 4.99 16.81
CA LEU A 76 -3.55 5.40 15.53
C LEU A 76 -3.06 6.78 15.08
N LYS A 77 -3.00 7.77 16.00
CA LYS A 77 -2.43 9.10 15.73
C LYS A 77 -0.95 9.04 15.35
N ILE A 78 -0.18 8.10 15.91
CA ILE A 78 1.23 7.88 15.58
C ILE A 78 1.36 7.23 14.20
N GLN A 79 0.64 6.15 13.90
CA GLN A 79 0.70 5.52 12.57
C GLN A 79 0.30 6.51 11.47
N TRP A 80 -0.77 7.28 11.65
CA TRP A 80 -1.23 8.29 10.68
C TRP A 80 -0.20 9.41 10.45
N LYS A 81 0.57 9.79 11.48
CA LYS A 81 1.73 10.68 11.32
C LYS A 81 2.85 9.98 10.56
N VAL A 82 3.20 8.74 10.94
CA VAL A 82 4.30 7.97 10.35
C VAL A 82 4.09 7.69 8.85
N THR A 83 2.88 7.33 8.41
CA THR A 83 2.56 7.19 6.98
C THR A 83 2.78 8.51 6.21
N LYS A 84 2.48 9.66 6.81
CA LYS A 84 2.75 10.98 6.20
C LYS A 84 4.23 11.37 6.15
N PHE A 85 5.09 10.69 6.90
CA PHE A 85 6.54 10.86 6.89
C PHE A 85 7.28 9.70 6.19
N GLY A 86 6.60 8.95 5.31
CA GLY A 86 7.19 7.90 4.48
C GLY A 86 7.19 6.49 5.08
N GLY A 87 6.44 6.25 6.15
CA GLY A 87 6.16 4.89 6.64
C GLY A 87 5.07 4.18 5.82
N LEU A 88 4.90 2.87 6.06
CA LEU A 88 3.94 1.99 5.36
C LEU A 88 2.56 2.64 5.18
N ASN A 89 1.97 2.45 3.99
CA ASN A 89 0.62 2.93 3.70
C ASN A 89 -0.40 2.34 4.68
N PHE A 90 -1.19 3.21 5.30
CA PHE A 90 -2.31 2.85 6.18
C PHE A 90 -3.62 3.02 5.38
N PHE A 91 -4.22 1.90 5.02
CA PHE A 91 -5.41 1.88 4.15
C PHE A 91 -6.72 2.02 4.92
N GLY A 92 -6.74 1.66 6.21
CA GLY A 92 -7.91 1.85 7.07
C GLY A 92 -7.97 0.91 8.27
N LEU A 93 -9.15 0.80 8.86
CA LEU A 93 -9.44 -0.13 9.94
C LEU A 93 -10.45 -1.19 9.50
N THR A 94 -10.31 -2.39 10.04
CA THR A 94 -11.33 -3.43 10.06
C THR A 94 -11.47 -3.97 11.48
N LYS A 95 -12.37 -4.93 11.70
CA LYS A 95 -12.66 -5.52 13.01
C LYS A 95 -12.57 -7.04 12.95
N ASP A 96 -11.83 -7.61 13.88
CA ASP A 96 -11.73 -9.06 14.08
C ASP A 96 -13.13 -9.61 14.41
N LEU A 97 -13.61 -10.57 13.62
CA LEU A 97 -14.96 -11.11 13.76
C LEU A 97 -15.08 -12.08 14.94
N GLU A 98 -13.98 -12.59 15.47
CA GLU A 98 -13.94 -13.44 16.66
C GLU A 98 -13.67 -12.60 17.90
N THR A 99 -12.49 -11.97 18.01
CA THR A 99 -12.04 -11.27 19.23
C THR A 99 -12.71 -9.91 19.44
N LYS A 100 -13.40 -9.40 18.41
CA LYS A 100 -14.01 -8.06 18.33
C LYS A 100 -13.00 -6.91 18.48
N GLU A 101 -11.71 -7.17 18.28
CA GLU A 101 -10.65 -6.18 18.33
C GLU A 101 -10.53 -5.41 17.01
N PHE A 102 -10.02 -4.19 17.07
CA PHE A 102 -9.72 -3.42 15.87
C PHE A 102 -8.42 -3.91 15.23
N MET A 103 -8.43 -4.03 13.90
CA MET A 103 -7.26 -4.36 13.09
C MET A 103 -6.96 -3.22 12.13
N MET A 104 -5.68 -2.88 11.99
CA MET A 104 -5.20 -1.89 11.04
C MET A 104 -4.86 -2.59 9.73
N ILE A 105 -5.48 -2.13 8.63
CA ILE A 105 -5.13 -2.56 7.28
C ILE A 105 -3.95 -1.70 6.84
N ILE A 106 -2.80 -2.33 6.63
CA ILE A 106 -1.56 -1.69 6.23
C ILE A 106 -0.92 -2.42 5.04
N GLN A 107 -0.04 -1.72 4.34
CA GLN A 107 0.81 -2.29 3.31
C GLN A 107 1.62 -3.47 3.86
N PHE A 108 1.62 -4.58 3.12
CA PHE A 108 2.49 -5.71 3.40
C PHE A 108 3.95 -5.29 3.13
N ALA A 109 4.87 -5.71 3.99
CA ALA A 109 6.28 -5.36 3.92
C ALA A 109 7.09 -6.62 3.59
N GLU A 110 7.38 -6.84 2.31
CA GLU A 110 7.99 -8.07 1.78
C GLU A 110 9.35 -8.38 2.40
N GLU A 111 10.18 -7.37 2.66
CA GLU A 111 11.48 -7.55 3.34
C GLU A 111 11.38 -7.84 4.85
N GLY A 112 10.18 -7.78 5.42
CA GLY A 112 9.93 -7.93 6.85
C GLY A 112 9.98 -6.60 7.61
N ASN A 113 10.91 -6.47 8.56
CA ASN A 113 10.97 -5.31 9.46
C ASN A 113 12.39 -4.75 9.64
N LEU A 114 12.48 -3.49 10.10
CA LEU A 114 13.73 -2.75 10.29
C LEU A 114 14.79 -3.51 11.12
N ARG A 115 14.39 -4.25 12.16
CA ARG A 115 15.33 -5.04 12.98
C ARG A 115 15.98 -6.15 12.16
N SER A 116 15.19 -6.88 11.36
CA SER A 116 15.72 -7.87 10.41
C SER A 116 16.63 -7.23 9.35
N SER A 117 16.22 -6.14 8.69
CA SER A 117 17.02 -5.49 7.65
C SER A 117 18.36 -4.96 8.17
N LEU A 118 18.37 -4.30 9.32
CA LEU A 118 19.62 -3.87 9.98
C LEU A 118 20.52 -5.07 10.33
N SER A 119 19.95 -6.16 10.88
CA SER A 119 20.72 -7.35 11.27
C SER A 119 21.33 -8.13 10.09
N LYS A 120 20.77 -8.00 8.88
CA LYS A 120 21.35 -8.51 7.63
C LYS A 120 22.50 -7.62 7.18
N ASN A 121 22.24 -6.32 7.01
CA ASN A 121 23.17 -5.40 6.36
C ASN A 121 24.45 -5.14 7.17
N PHE A 122 24.39 -5.19 8.51
CA PHE A 122 25.58 -5.12 9.37
C PHE A 122 26.61 -6.24 9.14
N LYS A 123 26.24 -7.34 8.47
CA LYS A 123 27.15 -8.44 8.12
C LYS A 123 27.83 -8.29 6.75
N ASN A 124 27.43 -7.29 5.97
CA ASN A 124 27.95 -7.03 4.62
C ASN A 124 28.81 -5.75 4.56
N ILE A 125 29.17 -5.20 5.74
CA ILE A 125 29.98 -3.98 5.94
C ILE A 125 31.28 -4.34 6.70
N LEU A 126 31.53 -5.64 6.88
CA LEU A 126 32.69 -6.29 7.50
C LEU A 126 33.22 -7.38 6.57
#